data_AF-A0A848SHB6-F1
#
_entry.id   AF-A0A848SHB6-F1
#
_cell.length_a   1.000
_cell.length_b   1.000
_cell.length_c   1.000
_cell.angle_alpha   90.00
_cell.angle_beta   90.00
_cell.angle_gamma   90.00
#
_symmetry.space_group_name_H-M   'P 1'
#
loop_
_entity.id
_entity.type
_entity.pdbx_description
1 polymer ?
#
loop_
_entity_poly.entity_id
_entity_poly.type
_entity_poly.pdbx_seq_one_letter_code
_entity_poly.pdbx_strand_id
1 'polypeptide(L)'
;MSQISIRIGGRSFAIACQPGDEEHVQKLSEWIDEKFQNLAPRYSQNLLFATLQVADDLHRAREDAATARAEADKSQQSVNESNREAELARGQNAKLEDRVRELEKELDSLQSFVQQENGKHDQLLADNERFKVAVMEADSENSRLQGELATMRRERDAFEHQLNESQAKTDQASFIDPSASPADPDLAPSLERFADLLENCVNKLEGGATNP
;
A
#
# COMPACT_ATOMS: atom_id res chain seq x y z
N MET A 1 90.88 -11.86 10.38
CA MET A 1 91.33 -10.49 10.03
C MET A 1 91.74 -10.54 8.57
N SER A 2 90.91 -10.00 7.69
CA SER A 2 91.23 -9.93 6.25
C SER A 2 91.98 -8.62 6.01
N GLN A 3 92.96 -8.62 5.12
CA GLN A 3 93.74 -7.44 4.79
C GLN A 3 93.69 -7.21 3.29
N ILE A 4 93.23 -6.03 2.89
CA ILE A 4 93.05 -5.64 1.49
C ILE A 4 94.01 -4.49 1.14
N SER A 5 94.51 -4.49 -0.09
CA SER A 5 95.32 -3.40 -0.64
C SER A 5 94.44 -2.50 -1.51
N ILE A 6 94.27 -1.25 -1.10
CA ILE A 6 93.52 -0.23 -1.85
C ILE A 6 94.50 0.78 -2.48
N ARG A 7 94.05 1.51 -3.52
CA ARG A 7 94.85 2.52 -4.20
C ARG A 7 94.10 3.85 -4.24
N ILE A 8 94.75 4.92 -3.78
CA ILE A 8 94.20 6.29 -3.80
C ILE A 8 95.31 7.25 -4.25
N GLY A 9 95.03 8.16 -5.17
CA GLY A 9 95.95 9.18 -5.66
C GLY A 9 97.28 8.62 -6.16
N GLY A 10 97.26 7.41 -6.72
CA GLY A 10 98.45 6.70 -7.18
C GLY A 10 99.28 5.99 -6.09
N ARG A 11 98.89 6.05 -4.81
CA ARG A 11 99.55 5.34 -3.69
C ARG A 11 98.74 4.14 -3.23
N SER A 12 99.43 3.09 -2.78
CA SER A 12 98.79 1.87 -2.24
C SER A 12 98.79 1.88 -0.72
N PHE A 13 97.68 1.47 -0.11
CA PHE A 13 97.49 1.36 1.34
C PHE A 13 96.95 -0.02 1.68
N ALA A 14 97.44 -0.62 2.77
CA ALA A 14 96.90 -1.87 3.29
C ALA A 14 95.95 -1.58 4.46
N ILE A 15 94.70 -2.03 4.35
CA ILE A 15 93.65 -1.82 5.36
C ILE A 15 93.20 -3.18 5.89
N ALA A 16 93.12 -3.30 7.21
CA ALA A 16 92.49 -4.43 7.87
C ALA A 16 90.97 -4.21 7.91
N CYS A 17 90.21 -5.21 7.47
CA CYS A 17 88.74 -5.18 7.47
C CYS A 17 88.15 -6.48 8.04
N GLN A 18 86.85 -6.44 8.34
CA GLN A 18 86.12 -7.65 8.73
C GLN A 18 85.96 -8.58 7.53
N PRO A 19 85.94 -9.91 7.73
CA PRO A 19 85.65 -10.85 6.65
C PRO A 19 84.27 -10.56 6.05
N GLY A 20 84.20 -10.33 4.74
CA GLY A 20 82.98 -9.98 4.00
C GLY A 20 82.84 -8.50 3.63
N ASP A 21 83.62 -7.60 4.25
CA ASP A 21 83.56 -6.15 3.96
C ASP A 21 84.54 -5.72 2.85
N GLU A 22 85.31 -6.65 2.28
CA GLU A 22 86.38 -6.35 1.32
C GLU A 22 85.87 -5.52 0.13
N GLU A 23 84.74 -5.92 -0.46
CA GLU A 23 84.14 -5.23 -1.60
C GLU A 23 83.62 -3.83 -1.24
N HIS A 24 83.05 -3.68 -0.03
CA HIS A 24 82.56 -2.39 0.44
C HIS A 24 83.72 -1.40 0.66
N VAL A 25 84.79 -1.84 1.33
CA VAL A 25 85.99 -1.04 1.56
C VAL A 25 86.64 -0.66 0.23
N GLN A 26 86.68 -1.57 -0.74
CA GLN A 26 87.17 -1.28 -2.09
C GLN A 26 86.34 -0.17 -2.76
N LYS A 27 85.01 -0.26 -2.78
CA LYS A 27 84.13 0.79 -3.34
C LYS A 27 84.30 2.13 -2.65
N LEU A 28 84.41 2.14 -1.32
CA LEU A 28 84.67 3.38 -0.57
C LEU A 28 86.01 4.01 -0.96
N SER A 29 87.04 3.20 -1.21
CA SER A 29 88.34 3.70 -1.66
C SER A 29 88.28 4.28 -3.07
N GLU A 30 87.51 3.67 -3.97
CA GLU A 30 87.26 4.18 -5.33
C GLU A 30 86.56 5.53 -5.28
N TRP A 31 85.54 5.71 -4.43
CA TRP A 31 84.88 7.01 -4.24
C TRP A 31 85.82 8.11 -3.72
N ILE A 32 86.74 7.76 -2.82
CA ILE A 32 87.74 8.72 -2.34
C ILE A 32 88.74 9.04 -3.46
N ASP A 33 89.14 8.06 -4.26
CA ASP A 33 90.05 8.24 -5.40
C ASP A 33 89.43 9.11 -6.50
N GLU A 34 88.14 8.96 -6.79
CA GLU A 34 87.39 9.82 -7.73
C GLU A 34 87.44 11.31 -7.33
N LYS A 35 87.45 11.60 -6.02
CA LYS A 35 87.54 12.97 -5.49
C LYS A 35 88.98 13.43 -5.30
N PHE A 36 89.98 12.57 -5.52
CA PHE A 36 91.37 12.93 -5.35
C PHE A 36 91.84 13.87 -6.46
N GLN A 37 92.35 15.03 -6.06
CA GLN A 37 92.95 16.00 -6.97
C GLN A 37 94.31 16.44 -6.45
N ASN A 38 95.29 16.56 -7.35
CA ASN A 38 96.65 16.96 -6.98
C ASN A 38 96.79 18.49 -6.90
N LEU A 39 96.05 19.11 -5.98
CA LEU A 39 95.95 20.57 -5.83
C LEU A 39 97.04 21.16 -4.92
N ALA A 40 97.55 20.37 -3.97
CA ALA A 40 98.55 20.78 -3.00
C ALA A 40 99.85 19.97 -3.14
N PRO A 41 101.01 20.50 -2.67
CA PRO A 41 102.30 19.82 -2.78
C PRO A 41 102.40 18.53 -1.95
N ARG A 42 101.55 18.40 -0.92
CA ARG A 42 101.57 17.26 0.01
C ARG A 42 100.40 16.33 -0.28
N TYR A 43 100.72 15.05 -0.51
CA TYR A 43 99.73 13.98 -0.71
C TYR A 43 98.66 13.96 0.40
N SER A 44 99.04 14.16 1.67
CA SER A 44 98.11 14.16 2.80
C SER A 44 97.10 15.30 2.76
N GLN A 45 97.46 16.46 2.20
CA GLN A 45 96.54 17.58 2.02
C GLN A 45 95.52 17.27 0.91
N ASN A 46 95.97 16.69 -0.20
CA ASN A 46 95.08 16.25 -1.28
C ASN A 46 94.09 15.18 -0.84
N LEU A 47 94.57 14.21 -0.03
CA LEU A 47 93.70 13.18 0.55
C LEU A 47 92.68 13.79 1.51
N LEU A 48 93.09 14.76 2.35
CA LEU A 48 92.17 15.47 3.24
C LEU A 48 91.07 16.19 2.45
N PHE A 49 91.42 16.88 1.36
CA PHE A 49 90.41 17.53 0.50
C PHE A 49 89.42 16.53 -0.10
N ALA A 50 89.92 15.41 -0.64
CA ALA A 50 89.06 14.36 -1.19
C ALA A 50 88.10 13.80 -0.13
N THR A 51 88.59 13.51 1.08
CA THR A 51 87.75 13.00 2.17
C THR A 51 86.73 14.02 2.68
N LEU A 52 87.10 15.31 2.74
CA LEU A 52 86.16 16.38 3.10
C LEU A 52 85.07 16.54 2.05
N GLN A 53 85.41 16.39 0.76
CA GLN A 53 84.43 16.45 -0.31
C GLN A 53 83.44 15.29 -0.25
N VAL A 54 83.92 14.06 -0.03
CA VAL A 54 83.03 12.90 0.19
C VAL A 54 82.15 13.09 1.43
N ALA A 55 82.70 13.68 2.50
CA ALA A 55 81.92 13.97 3.71
C ALA A 55 80.83 15.02 3.47
N ASP A 56 81.10 16.08 2.69
CA ASP A 56 80.10 17.08 2.30
C ASP A 56 79.00 16.45 1.43
N ASP A 57 79.37 15.64 0.44
CA ASP A 57 78.43 14.91 -0.43
C ASP A 57 77.50 14.00 0.41
N LEU A 58 78.05 13.26 1.38
CA LEU A 58 77.27 12.43 2.30
C LEU A 58 76.36 13.26 3.21
N HIS A 59 76.84 14.41 3.69
CA HIS A 59 76.05 15.30 4.53
C HIS A 59 74.84 15.84 3.78
N ARG A 60 75.04 16.36 2.56
CA ARG A 60 73.95 16.83 1.68
C ARG A 60 72.97 15.72 1.34
N ALA A 61 73.46 14.55 0.95
CA ALA A 61 72.59 13.41 0.64
C ALA A 61 71.72 13.00 1.85
N ARG A 62 72.22 13.15 3.07
CA ARG A 62 71.43 12.90 4.30
C ARG A 62 70.39 13.99 4.54
N GLU A 63 70.71 15.25 4.29
CA GLU A 63 69.74 16.35 4.39
C GLU A 63 68.64 16.20 3.35
N ASP A 64 68.99 15.91 2.09
CA ASP A 64 68.04 15.66 1.00
C ASP A 64 67.16 14.43 1.29
N ALA A 65 67.74 13.36 1.86
CA ALA A 65 66.94 12.21 2.26
C ALA A 65 65.99 12.54 3.42
N ALA A 66 66.38 13.43 4.34
CA ALA A 66 65.52 13.85 5.44
C ALA A 66 64.36 14.74 4.95
N THR A 67 64.62 15.67 4.02
CA THR A 67 63.58 16.51 3.42
C THR A 67 62.61 15.69 2.58
N ALA A 68 63.11 14.79 1.73
CA ALA A 68 62.28 13.90 0.92
C ALA A 68 61.38 13.00 1.78
N ARG A 69 61.89 12.49 2.92
CA ARG A 69 61.07 11.74 3.88
C ARG A 69 59.98 12.60 4.51
N ALA A 70 60.31 13.81 4.94
CA ALA A 70 59.32 14.73 5.52
C ALA A 70 58.22 15.12 4.51
N GLU A 71 58.57 15.28 3.23
CA GLU A 71 57.60 15.53 2.16
C GLU A 71 56.74 14.30 1.87
N ALA A 72 57.33 13.10 1.83
CA ALA A 72 56.60 11.85 1.68
C ALA A 72 55.60 11.64 2.84
N ASP A 73 56.00 11.91 4.07
CA ASP A 73 55.13 11.82 5.24
C ASP A 73 53.96 12.80 5.16
N LYS A 74 54.22 14.06 4.75
CA LYS A 74 53.16 15.06 4.54
C LYS A 74 52.20 14.64 3.42
N SER A 75 52.73 14.14 2.31
CA SER A 75 51.91 13.64 1.20
C SER A 75 51.05 12.46 1.64
N GLN A 76 51.62 11.51 2.37
CA GLN A 76 50.88 10.37 2.90
C GLN A 76 49.78 10.80 3.88
N GLN A 77 50.04 11.80 4.73
CA GLN A 77 49.03 12.37 5.62
C GLN A 77 47.87 13.01 4.83
N SER A 78 48.17 13.79 3.80
CA SER A 78 47.15 14.39 2.92
C SER A 78 46.31 13.33 2.20
N VAL A 79 46.93 12.28 1.66
CA VAL A 79 46.21 11.15 1.05
C VAL A 79 45.32 10.44 2.06
N ASN A 80 45.80 10.21 3.28
CA ASN A 80 45.02 9.57 4.33
C ASN A 80 43.83 10.44 4.77
N GLU A 81 43.99 11.75 4.83
CA GLU A 81 42.90 12.69 5.12
C GLU A 81 41.84 12.70 4.01
N SER A 82 42.27 12.80 2.76
CA SER A 82 41.37 12.72 1.60
C SER A 82 40.60 11.39 1.55
N ASN A 83 41.25 10.28 1.87
CA ASN A 83 40.60 8.97 1.93
C ASN A 83 39.54 8.90 3.04
N ARG A 84 39.80 9.48 4.22
CA ARG A 84 38.81 9.56 5.30
C ARG A 84 37.61 10.40 4.91
N GLU A 85 37.83 11.54 4.26
CA GLU A 85 36.76 12.39 3.75
C GLU A 85 35.91 11.65 2.70
N ALA A 86 36.55 10.96 1.75
CA ALA A 86 35.87 10.15 0.75
C ALA A 86 35.04 9.01 1.37
N GLU A 87 35.54 8.38 2.43
CA GLU A 87 34.82 7.32 3.15
C GLU A 87 33.59 7.88 3.89
N LEU A 88 33.72 9.03 4.54
CA LEU A 88 32.60 9.73 5.18
C LEU A 88 31.54 10.13 4.14
N ALA A 89 31.95 10.68 3.00
CA ALA A 89 31.04 11.05 1.91
C ALA A 89 30.31 9.83 1.34
N ARG A 90 31.00 8.70 1.14
CA ARG A 90 30.36 7.44 0.72
C ARG A 90 29.35 6.94 1.75
N GLY A 91 29.67 7.03 3.04
CA GLY A 91 28.75 6.66 4.11
C GLY A 91 27.51 7.55 4.16
N GLN A 92 27.65 8.84 3.86
CA GLN A 92 26.51 9.76 3.75
C GLN A 92 25.65 9.45 2.51
N ASN A 93 26.28 9.19 1.36
CA ASN A 93 25.56 8.81 0.15
C ASN A 93 24.76 7.52 0.34
N ALA A 94 25.33 6.49 0.98
CA ALA A 94 24.61 5.25 1.28
C ALA A 94 23.34 5.50 2.13
N LYS A 95 23.44 6.39 3.15
CA LYS A 95 22.27 6.78 3.96
C LYS A 95 21.21 7.53 3.15
N LEU A 96 21.64 8.40 2.23
CA LEU A 96 20.72 9.12 1.35
C LEU A 96 20.03 8.15 0.38
N GLU A 97 20.75 7.18 -0.18
CA GLU A 97 20.17 6.14 -1.03
C GLU A 97 19.12 5.31 -0.29
N ASP A 98 19.40 4.90 0.95
CA ASP A 98 18.41 4.19 1.78
C ASP A 98 17.19 5.05 2.08
N ARG A 99 17.37 6.36 2.33
CA ARG A 99 16.24 7.28 2.54
C ARG A 99 15.40 7.46 1.27
N VAL A 100 16.03 7.52 0.10
CA VAL A 100 15.33 7.59 -1.19
C VAL A 100 14.49 6.33 -1.40
N ARG A 101 15.05 5.14 -1.19
CA ARG A 101 14.30 3.87 -1.30
C ARG A 101 13.10 3.81 -0.36
N GLU A 102 13.23 4.33 0.86
CA GLU A 102 12.11 4.37 1.80
C GLU A 102 11.00 5.32 1.32
N LEU A 103 11.38 6.51 0.85
CA LEU A 103 10.43 7.47 0.29
C LEU A 103 9.72 6.94 -0.96
N GLU A 104 10.43 6.19 -1.81
CA GLU A 104 9.83 5.52 -2.98
C GLU A 104 8.75 4.51 -2.55
N LYS A 105 9.02 3.69 -1.54
CA LYS A 105 8.01 2.76 -0.99
C LYS A 105 6.82 3.49 -0.37
N GLU A 106 7.05 4.57 0.37
CA GLU A 106 5.98 5.39 0.92
C GLU A 106 5.11 5.96 -0.21
N LEU A 107 5.73 6.45 -1.29
CA LEU A 107 5.02 7.00 -2.45
C LEU A 107 4.18 5.93 -3.17
N ASP A 108 4.73 4.74 -3.39
CA ASP A 108 3.98 3.60 -3.96
C ASP A 108 2.78 3.22 -3.08
N SER A 109 2.98 3.20 -1.76
CA SER A 109 1.91 2.89 -0.80
C SER A 109 0.79 3.93 -0.85
N LEU A 110 1.13 5.22 -0.87
CA LEU A 110 0.17 6.32 -0.97
C LEU A 110 -0.56 6.31 -2.31
N GLN A 111 0.16 6.05 -3.41
CA GLN A 111 -0.45 5.95 -4.73
C GLN A 111 -1.45 4.80 -4.80
N SER A 112 -1.11 3.64 -4.23
CA SER A 112 -2.03 2.49 -4.16
C SER A 112 -3.27 2.81 -3.32
N PHE A 113 -3.11 3.54 -2.21
CA PHE A 113 -4.22 3.97 -1.35
C PHE A 113 -5.15 4.95 -2.09
N VAL A 114 -4.58 5.95 -2.77
CA VAL A 114 -5.36 6.90 -3.59
C VAL A 114 -6.10 6.17 -4.71
N GLN A 115 -5.47 5.20 -5.37
CA GLN A 115 -6.13 4.41 -6.42
C GLN A 115 -7.29 3.58 -5.87
N GLN A 116 -7.12 3.00 -4.67
CA GLN A 116 -8.19 2.27 -3.99
C GLN A 116 -9.37 3.18 -3.62
N GLU A 117 -9.10 4.36 -3.04
CA GLU A 117 -10.15 5.32 -2.67
C GLU A 117 -10.88 5.86 -3.90
N ASN A 118 -10.17 6.14 -4.99
CA ASN A 118 -10.80 6.52 -6.26
C ASN A 118 -11.72 5.40 -6.80
N GLY A 119 -11.29 4.15 -6.72
CA GLY A 119 -12.12 3.01 -7.11
C GLY A 119 -13.39 2.88 -6.25
N LYS A 120 -13.30 3.12 -4.93
CA LYS A 120 -14.49 3.19 -4.05
C LYS A 120 -15.39 4.36 -4.41
N HIS A 121 -14.82 5.52 -4.72
CA HIS A 121 -15.57 6.70 -5.13
C HIS A 121 -16.37 6.44 -6.40
N ASP A 122 -15.76 5.83 -7.42
CA ASP A 122 -16.43 5.47 -8.67
C ASP A 122 -17.56 4.46 -8.45
N GLN A 123 -17.36 3.48 -7.55
CA GLN A 123 -18.41 2.54 -7.15
C GLN A 123 -19.59 3.25 -6.47
N LEU A 124 -19.30 4.16 -5.54
CA LEU A 124 -20.35 4.94 -4.87
C LEU A 124 -21.11 5.83 -5.84
N LEU A 125 -20.44 6.44 -6.83
CA LEU A 125 -21.10 7.20 -7.89
C LEU A 125 -22.03 6.32 -8.73
N ALA A 126 -21.57 5.13 -9.12
CA ALA A 126 -22.37 4.17 -9.88
C ALA A 126 -23.59 3.68 -9.09
N ASP A 127 -23.43 3.36 -7.80
CA ASP A 127 -24.52 2.95 -6.94
C ASP A 127 -25.50 4.08 -6.66
N ASN A 128 -25.02 5.32 -6.48
CA ASN A 128 -25.89 6.49 -6.34
C ASN A 128 -26.78 6.67 -7.58
N GLU A 129 -26.22 6.48 -8.78
CA GLU A 129 -26.99 6.56 -10.02
C GLU A 129 -28.01 5.43 -10.15
N ARG A 130 -27.64 4.20 -9.78
CA ARG A 130 -28.58 3.06 -9.73
C ARG A 130 -29.73 3.32 -8.76
N PHE A 131 -29.44 3.85 -7.57
CA PHE A 131 -30.48 4.18 -6.60
C PHE A 131 -31.41 5.27 -7.11
N LYS A 132 -30.90 6.29 -7.81
CA LYS A 132 -31.77 7.31 -8.45
C LYS A 132 -32.74 6.69 -9.45
N VAL A 133 -32.24 5.81 -10.33
CA VAL A 133 -33.10 5.13 -11.32
C VAL A 133 -34.14 4.26 -10.62
N ALA A 134 -33.74 3.47 -9.61
CA ALA A 134 -34.67 2.64 -8.84
C ALA A 134 -35.75 3.45 -8.11
N VAL A 135 -35.39 4.61 -7.56
CA VAL A 135 -36.35 5.54 -6.94
C VAL A 135 -37.33 6.06 -7.99
N MET A 136 -36.86 6.49 -9.16
CA MET A 136 -37.74 6.94 -10.26
C MET A 136 -38.70 5.85 -10.73
N GLU A 137 -38.22 4.61 -10.86
CA GLU A 137 -39.06 3.45 -11.22
C GLU A 137 -40.12 3.17 -10.15
N ALA A 138 -39.73 3.15 -8.87
CA ALA A 138 -40.64 2.95 -7.75
C ALA A 138 -41.72 4.06 -7.67
N ASP A 139 -41.33 5.32 -7.89
CA ASP A 139 -42.28 6.45 -7.93
C ASP A 139 -43.28 6.32 -9.09
N SER A 140 -42.82 5.85 -10.25
CA SER A 140 -43.68 5.60 -11.41
C SER A 140 -44.68 4.46 -11.14
N GLU A 141 -44.23 3.38 -10.48
CA GLU A 141 -45.08 2.25 -10.13
C GLU A 141 -46.07 2.61 -9.02
N ASN A 142 -45.65 3.37 -8.02
CA ASN A 142 -46.54 3.87 -6.98
C ASN A 142 -47.64 4.77 -7.57
N SER A 143 -47.28 5.64 -8.53
CA SER A 143 -48.25 6.47 -9.26
C SER A 143 -49.25 5.61 -10.05
N ARG A 144 -48.78 4.54 -10.71
CA ARG A 144 -49.64 3.57 -11.43
C ARG A 144 -50.60 2.86 -10.47
N LEU A 145 -50.09 2.28 -9.39
CA LEU A 145 -50.88 1.55 -8.39
C LEU A 145 -51.90 2.46 -7.69
N GLN A 146 -51.55 3.72 -7.41
CA GLN A 146 -52.49 4.71 -6.88
C GLN A 146 -53.64 4.98 -7.86
N GLY A 147 -53.33 5.05 -9.16
CA GLY A 147 -54.34 5.16 -10.23
C GLY A 147 -55.27 3.95 -10.26
N GLU A 148 -54.72 2.73 -10.26
CA GLU A 148 -55.49 1.48 -10.23
C GLU A 148 -56.36 1.36 -8.98
N LEU A 149 -55.82 1.68 -7.80
CA LEU A 149 -56.59 1.71 -6.55
C LEU A 149 -57.73 2.74 -6.60
N ALA A 150 -57.51 3.91 -7.21
CA ALA A 150 -58.57 4.90 -7.39
C ALA A 150 -59.68 4.39 -8.32
N THR A 151 -59.34 3.67 -9.39
CA THR A 151 -60.34 3.05 -10.27
C THR A 151 -61.14 1.95 -9.56
N MET A 152 -60.46 1.01 -8.88
CA MET A 152 -61.11 -0.07 -8.14
C MET A 152 -62.02 0.45 -7.02
N ARG A 153 -61.65 1.56 -6.35
CA ARG A 153 -62.51 2.21 -5.36
C ARG A 153 -63.79 2.75 -5.98
N ARG A 154 -63.71 3.44 -7.13
CA ARG A 154 -64.90 3.94 -7.85
C ARG A 154 -65.82 2.81 -8.29
N GLU A 155 -65.25 1.71 -8.78
CA GLU A 155 -66.02 0.52 -9.19
C GLU A 155 -66.73 -0.12 -7.99
N ARG A 156 -66.03 -0.31 -6.86
CA ARG A 156 -66.63 -0.79 -5.62
C ARG A 156 -67.78 0.12 -5.18
N ASP A 157 -67.57 1.43 -5.15
CA ASP A 157 -68.60 2.39 -4.71
C ASP A 157 -69.82 2.33 -5.65
N ALA A 158 -69.60 2.17 -6.95
CA ALA A 158 -70.69 1.98 -7.93
C ALA A 158 -71.44 0.65 -7.71
N PHE A 159 -70.75 -0.46 -7.46
CA PHE A 159 -71.37 -1.73 -7.14
C PHE A 159 -72.13 -1.70 -5.81
N GLU A 160 -71.61 -1.00 -4.80
CA GLU A 160 -72.28 -0.80 -3.51
C GLU A 160 -73.57 0.01 -3.69
N HIS A 161 -73.53 1.09 -4.49
CA HIS A 161 -74.74 1.81 -4.89
C HIS A 161 -75.75 0.91 -5.61
N GLN A 162 -75.31 0.10 -6.58
CA GLN A 162 -76.19 -0.83 -7.28
C GLN A 162 -76.79 -1.89 -6.34
N LEU A 163 -76.00 -2.42 -5.40
CA LEU A 163 -76.48 -3.38 -4.42
C LEU A 163 -77.54 -2.74 -3.52
N ASN A 164 -77.29 -1.54 -3.00
CA ASN A 164 -78.26 -0.79 -2.18
C ASN A 164 -79.54 -0.47 -2.97
N GLU A 165 -79.44 -0.10 -4.25
CA GLU A 165 -80.61 0.09 -5.11
C GLU A 165 -81.41 -1.22 -5.33
N SER A 166 -80.71 -2.35 -5.51
CA SER A 166 -81.35 -3.66 -5.67
C SER A 166 -81.99 -4.16 -4.38
N GLN A 167 -81.36 -3.91 -3.23
CA GLN A 167 -81.93 -4.18 -1.90
C GLN A 167 -83.14 -3.29 -1.66
N ALA A 168 -83.08 -1.99 -1.95
CA ALA A 168 -84.23 -1.10 -1.83
C ALA A 168 -85.40 -1.51 -2.74
N LYS A 169 -85.13 -2.00 -3.96
CA LYS A 169 -86.15 -2.60 -4.84
C LYS A 169 -86.70 -3.91 -4.29
N THR A 170 -85.87 -4.72 -3.64
CA THR A 170 -86.28 -5.97 -2.98
C THR A 170 -87.10 -5.68 -1.74
N ASP A 171 -86.72 -4.71 -0.91
CA ASP A 171 -87.46 -4.24 0.27
C ASP A 171 -88.81 -3.62 -0.11
N GLN A 172 -88.88 -2.91 -1.25
CA GLN A 172 -90.14 -2.43 -1.83
C GLN A 172 -91.00 -3.58 -2.39
N ALA A 173 -90.39 -4.64 -2.95
CA ALA A 173 -91.10 -5.83 -3.40
C ALA A 173 -91.51 -6.78 -2.25
N SER A 174 -90.80 -6.74 -1.12
CA SER A 174 -91.14 -7.42 0.12
C SER A 174 -92.01 -6.58 1.05
N PHE A 175 -92.48 -5.41 0.60
CA PHE A 175 -93.56 -4.66 1.23
C PHE A 175 -94.92 -5.33 0.91
N ILE A 176 -95.03 -6.63 1.21
CA ILE A 176 -96.30 -7.19 1.68
C ILE A 176 -96.25 -6.99 3.19
N ASP A 177 -97.01 -6.01 3.63
CA ASP A 177 -97.27 -5.70 5.03
C ASP A 177 -97.71 -6.97 5.80
N PRO A 178 -96.98 -7.41 6.85
CA PRO A 178 -97.45 -8.50 7.71
C PRO A 178 -98.66 -8.09 8.58
N SER A 179 -99.10 -6.84 8.51
CA SER A 179 -100.23 -6.28 9.26
C SER A 179 -101.41 -5.77 8.41
N ALA A 180 -101.38 -5.94 7.09
CA ALA A 180 -102.56 -5.73 6.24
C ALA A 180 -103.29 -7.05 5.98
N SER A 181 -103.83 -7.65 7.05
CA SER A 181 -104.90 -8.63 6.90
C SER A 181 -106.22 -7.87 6.78
N PRO A 182 -106.99 -7.98 5.69
CA PRO A 182 -108.43 -7.98 5.88
C PRO A 182 -108.67 -9.31 6.60
N ALA A 183 -108.75 -9.27 7.94
CA ALA A 183 -109.34 -10.38 8.65
C ALA A 183 -110.80 -10.42 8.18
N ASP A 184 -111.05 -11.12 7.08
CA ASP A 184 -112.40 -11.44 6.63
C ASP A 184 -113.03 -12.20 7.80
N PRO A 185 -113.98 -11.60 8.54
CA PRO A 185 -114.43 -12.12 9.82
C PRO A 185 -115.11 -13.50 9.70
N ASP A 186 -115.41 -13.93 8.48
CA ASP A 186 -115.97 -15.24 8.15
C ASP A 186 -114.91 -16.30 7.76
N LEU A 187 -113.62 -15.92 7.62
CA LEU A 187 -112.56 -16.85 7.25
C LEU A 187 -112.18 -17.81 8.40
N ALA A 188 -112.14 -17.32 9.64
CA ALA A 188 -111.85 -18.17 10.80
C ALA A 188 -112.98 -19.19 11.07
N PRO A 189 -114.28 -18.81 11.09
CA PRO A 189 -115.37 -19.78 11.16
C PRO A 189 -115.41 -20.76 9.99
N SER A 190 -115.03 -20.34 8.77
CA SER A 190 -115.05 -21.23 7.60
C SER A 190 -113.88 -22.22 7.60
N LEU A 191 -112.69 -21.83 8.08
CA LEU A 191 -111.57 -22.75 8.33
C LEU A 191 -111.88 -23.76 9.43
N GLU A 192 -112.53 -23.33 10.52
CA GLU A 192 -112.96 -24.21 11.59
C GLU A 192 -114.01 -25.22 11.09
N ARG A 193 -115.02 -24.75 10.32
CA ARG A 193 -115.97 -25.65 9.64
C ARG A 193 -115.31 -26.59 8.64
N PHE A 194 -114.26 -26.15 7.94
CA PHE A 194 -113.53 -26.99 6.99
C PHE A 194 -112.67 -28.03 7.70
N ALA A 195 -112.06 -27.67 8.84
CA ALA A 195 -111.37 -28.60 9.72
C ALA A 195 -112.35 -29.64 10.29
N ASP A 196 -113.53 -29.23 10.76
CA ASP A 196 -114.60 -30.14 11.20
C ASP A 196 -115.06 -31.06 10.05
N LEU A 197 -115.15 -30.55 8.82
CA LEU A 197 -115.49 -31.35 7.64
C LEU A 197 -114.40 -32.37 7.31
N LEU A 198 -113.12 -32.01 7.46
CA LEU A 198 -112.00 -32.92 7.28
C LEU A 198 -111.96 -33.97 8.40
N GLU A 199 -112.18 -33.58 9.65
CA GLU A 199 -112.27 -34.50 10.78
C GLU A 199 -113.46 -35.46 10.64
N ASN A 200 -114.62 -34.98 10.19
CA ASN A 200 -115.77 -35.83 9.88
C ASN A 200 -115.52 -36.75 8.67
N CYS A 201 -114.77 -36.31 7.66
CA CYS A 201 -114.37 -37.16 6.53
C CYS A 201 -113.38 -38.23 6.98
N VAL A 202 -112.44 -37.89 7.86
CA VAL A 202 -111.49 -38.84 8.46
C VAL A 202 -112.23 -39.84 9.35
N ASN A 203 -113.14 -39.39 10.21
CA ASN A 203 -113.99 -40.28 11.02
C ASN A 203 -114.89 -41.20 10.17
N LYS A 204 -115.37 -40.76 9.01
CA LYS A 204 -116.11 -41.61 8.06
C LYS A 204 -115.23 -42.62 7.33
N LEU A 205 -113.96 -42.28 7.08
CA LEU A 205 -112.98 -43.21 6.49
C LEU A 205 -112.44 -44.22 7.51
N GLU A 206 -112.28 -43.82 8.78
CA GLU A 206 -111.81 -44.69 9.86
C GLU A 206 -112.95 -45.53 10.48
N GLY A 207 -114.18 -45.02 10.51
CA GLY A 207 -115.37 -45.74 10.98
C GLY A 207 -115.90 -46.78 9.99
N GLY A 208 -115.57 -46.67 8.70
CA GLY A 208 -115.89 -47.68 7.67
C GLY A 208 -114.96 -48.90 7.67
N ALA A 209 -113.85 -48.85 8.43
CA ALA A 209 -112.86 -49.92 8.51
C ALA A 209 -113.11 -50.92 9.67
N THR A 210 -114.32 -50.99 10.22
CA THR A 210 -114.68 -51.88 11.34
C THR A 210 -116.06 -52.51 11.23
N ASN A 211 -116.24 -53.50 10.35
CA ASN A 211 -116.90 -54.78 10.67
C ASN A 211 -116.73 -55.78 9.51
N PRO A 212 -116.72 -57.09 9.81
CA PRO A 212 -115.81 -58.12 9.26
C PRO A 212 -115.99 -58.50 7.79
#